data_AF-A0A951HM76-F1
#
_entry.id   AF-A0A951HM76-F1
#
_cell.length_a   1.000
_cell.length_b   1.000
_cell.length_c   1.000
_cell.angle_alpha   90.00
_cell.angle_beta   90.00
_cell.angle_gamma   90.00
#
_symmetry.space_group_name_H-M   'P 1'
#
loop_
_entity.id
_entity.type
_entity.pdbx_description
1 polymer ?
#
loop_
_entity_poly.entity_id
_entity_poly.type
_entity_poly.pdbx_seq_one_letter_code
_entity_poly.pdbx_strand_id
1 'polypeptide(L)' 'MRDSELVLAFDPVPVGRRHDGWTPERQRLFIHALALCGSVTLASLAAGMSRETAYRLRRRRGGESFAAA' A
#
# COMPACT_ATOMS: atom_id res chain seq x y z
N MET A 1 8.79 -19.63 9.98
CA MET A 1 8.41 -18.21 9.83
C MET A 1 9.06 -17.66 8.57
N ARG A 2 8.66 -18.18 7.41
CA ARG A 2 9.09 -17.66 6.10
C ARG A 2 8.09 -16.57 5.70
N ASP A 3 8.50 -15.70 4.79
CA ASP A 3 7.71 -14.61 4.17
C ASP A 3 7.91 -13.19 4.75
N SER A 4 9.07 -12.91 5.35
CA SER A 4 9.50 -11.53 5.65
C SER A 4 10.40 -10.90 4.57
N GLU A 5 10.72 -11.62 3.49
CA GLU A 5 11.76 -11.22 2.52
C GLU A 5 11.31 -11.10 1.07
N LEU A 6 10.00 -11.15 0.78
CA LEU A 6 9.54 -10.51 -0.44
C LEU A 6 9.49 -9.02 -0.18
N VAL A 7 10.67 -8.42 -0.30
CA VAL A 7 10.93 -7.03 -0.63
C VAL A 7 9.97 -6.68 -1.77
N LEU A 8 8.75 -6.27 -1.44
CA LEU A 8 7.96 -5.48 -2.37
C LEU A 8 8.89 -4.30 -2.68
N ALA A 9 9.17 -4.07 -3.95
CA ALA A 9 10.14 -3.09 -4.43
C ALA A 9 9.72 -1.63 -4.14
N PHE A 10 8.95 -1.41 -3.08
CA PHE A 10 8.41 -0.14 -2.69
C PHE A 10 8.78 0.19 -1.23
N ASP A 11 9.18 1.44 -1.02
CA ASP A 11 9.34 2.03 0.30
C ASP A 11 7.98 2.55 0.78
N PRO A 12 7.49 2.12 1.96
CA PRO A 12 6.24 2.62 2.51
C PRO A 12 6.24 4.12 2.67
N VAL A 13 5.22 4.78 2.13
CA VAL A 13 5.01 6.21 2.27
C VAL A 13 4.96 6.55 3.76
N PRO A 14 5.84 7.44 4.27
CA PRO A 14 5.81 7.84 5.66
C PRO A 14 4.50 8.60 5.92
N VAL A 15 3.60 7.97 6.66
CA VAL A 15 2.34 8.59 7.10
C VAL A 15 2.36 8.85 8.60
N GLY A 16 1.67 9.90 9.04
CA GLY A 16 1.49 10.16 10.48
C GLY A 16 0.84 8.96 11.19
N ARG A 17 1.19 8.78 12.47
CA ARG A 17 0.76 7.64 13.29
C ARG A 17 -0.74 7.71 13.57
N ARG A 18 -1.54 7.10 12.70
CA ARG A 18 -2.98 6.90 12.86
C ARG A 18 -3.28 5.41 12.87
N HIS A 19 -4.06 4.96 13.86
CA HIS A 19 -4.42 3.54 13.99
C HIS A 19 -5.28 3.03 12.81
N ASP A 20 -6.05 3.92 12.19
CA ASP A 20 -6.90 3.68 11.03
C ASP A 20 -6.24 4.07 9.69
N GLY A 21 -4.98 4.54 9.73
CA GLY A 21 -4.27 5.10 8.59
C GLY A 21 -3.53 4.08 7.74
N TRP A 22 -2.88 4.55 6.68
CA TRP A 22 -2.07 3.75 5.76
C TRP A 22 -0.77 3.27 6.42
N THR A 23 -0.87 2.35 7.38
CA THR A 23 0.30 1.76 8.02
C THR A 23 1.18 1.04 6.99
N PRO A 24 2.48 0.89 7.24
CA PRO A 24 3.37 0.15 6.35
C PRO A 24 2.83 -1.24 5.97
N GLU A 25 2.17 -1.93 6.90
CA GLU A 25 1.56 -3.24 6.70
C GLU A 25 0.40 -3.18 5.69
N ARG A 26 -0.48 -2.17 5.81
CA ARG A 26 -1.58 -1.98 4.85
C ARG A 26 -1.07 -1.59 3.47
N GLN A 27 -0.02 -0.79 3.39
CA GLN A 27 0.60 -0.44 2.11
C GLN A 27 1.22 -1.66 1.44
N ARG A 28 1.94 -2.50 2.19
CA ARG A 28 2.48 -3.78 1.69
C ARG A 28 1.37 -4.71 1.21
N LEU A 29 0.31 -4.87 1.98
CA LEU A 29 -0.83 -5.70 1.61
C LEU A 29 -1.51 -5.20 0.33
N PHE A 30 -1.65 -3.89 0.18
CA PHE A 30 -2.17 -3.28 -1.05
C PHE A 30 -1.31 -3.62 -2.26
N ILE A 31 0.01 -3.39 -2.22
CA ILE A 31 0.90 -3.66 -3.36
C ILE A 31 0.94 -5.16 -3.69
N HIS A 32 0.99 -6.02 -2.66
CA HIS A 32 0.93 -7.46 -2.87
C HIS A 32 -0.37 -7.90 -3.54
N ALA A 33 -1.53 -7.42 -3.06
CA ALA A 33 -2.82 -7.73 -3.66
C ALA A 33 -2.92 -7.16 -5.08
N LEU A 34 -2.41 -5.96 -5.33
CA LEU A 34 -2.38 -5.34 -6.65
C LEU A 34 -1.56 -6.17 -7.64
N ALA A 35 -0.38 -6.65 -7.24
CA ALA A 35 0.47 -7.51 -8.07
C ALA A 35 -0.22 -8.83 -8.44
N LEU A 36 -1.05 -9.38 -7.55
CA LEU A 36 -1.77 -10.63 -7.81
C LEU A 36 -2.99 -10.47 -8.71
N CYS A 37 -3.75 -9.38 -8.57
CA CYS A 37 -5.05 -9.24 -9.21
C CYS A 37 -5.16 -8.13 -10.28
N GLY A 38 -4.19 -7.20 -10.33
CA GLY A 38 -4.22 -6.04 -11.22
C GLY A 38 -5.35 -5.03 -10.94
N SER A 39 -6.13 -5.23 -9.87
CA SER A 39 -7.31 -4.41 -9.55
C SER A 39 -7.10 -3.58 -8.30
N VAL A 40 -7.03 -2.26 -8.47
CA VAL A 40 -6.93 -1.29 -7.37
C VAL A 40 -8.10 -1.43 -6.39
N THR A 41 -9.30 -1.76 -6.88
CA THR A 41 -10.47 -1.95 -6.01
C THR A 41 -10.28 -3.16 -5.08
N LEU A 42 -9.89 -4.31 -5.62
CA LEU A 42 -9.65 -5.51 -4.82
C LEU A 42 -8.45 -5.33 -3.88
N ALA A 43 -7.39 -4.68 -4.34
CA ALA A 43 -6.22 -4.38 -3.52
C ALA A 43 -6.54 -3.43 -2.35
N SER A 44 -7.39 -2.42 -2.59
CA SER A 44 -7.83 -1.49 -1.53
C SER A 44 -8.63 -2.23 -0.48
N LEU A 45 -9.56 -3.09 -0.90
CA LEU A 45 -10.37 -3.91 0.00
C LEU A 45 -9.50 -4.86 0.83
N ALA A 46 -8.51 -5.52 0.21
CA ALA A 46 -7.56 -6.39 0.91
C ALA A 46 -6.78 -5.61 1.98
N ALA A 47 -6.35 -4.38 1.68
CA ALA A 47 -5.66 -3.50 2.62
C ALA A 47 -6.56 -2.87 3.69
N GLY A 48 -7.88 -3.13 3.67
CA GLY A 48 -8.85 -2.51 4.57
C GLY A 48 -8.99 -1.00 4.34
N MET A 49 -8.81 -0.55 3.10
CA MET A 49 -8.79 0.86 2.71
C MET A 49 -9.75 1.16 1.57
N SER A 50 -10.08 2.44 1.41
CA SER A 50 -10.83 2.92 0.25
C SER A 50 -9.89 3.25 -0.91
N ARG A 51 -10.35 3.03 -2.14
CA ARG A 51 -9.63 3.40 -3.37
C ARG A 51 -9.27 4.89 -3.42
N GLU A 52 -10.15 5.75 -2.91
CA GLU A 52 -9.95 7.20 -2.85
C GLU A 52 -8.78 7.54 -1.91
N THR A 53 -8.65 6.84 -0.79
CA THR A 53 -7.51 7.02 0.12
C THR A 53 -6.21 6.49 -0.49
N ALA A 54 -6.25 5.42 -1.29
CA ALA A 54 -5.08 4.90 -2.02
C ALA A 54 -4.56 5.93 -3.03
N TYR A 55 -5.45 6.55 -3.81
CA TYR A 55 -5.06 7.63 -4.72
C TYR A 55 -4.53 8.88 -3.99
N ARG A 56 -5.09 9.20 -2.81
CA ARG A 56 -4.53 10.26 -1.97
C ARG A 56 -3.12 9.92 -1.49
N LEU A 57 -2.89 8.68 -1.06
CA LEU A 57 -1.57 8.20 -0.64
C LEU A 57 -0.56 8.30 -1.79
N ARG A 58 -0.92 7.81 -2.98
CA ARG A 58 -0.12 7.87 -4.21
C ARG A 58 0.34 9.29 -4.58
N ARG A 59 -0.44 10.32 -4.26
CA ARG A 59 -0.12 11.73 -4.54
C ARG A 59 0.62 12.45 -3.40
N ARG A 60 0.89 11.79 -2.27
CA ARG A 60 1.65 12.41 -1.17
C ARG A 60 3.12 12.57 -1.54
N ARG A 61 3.78 13.55 -0.94
CA ARG A 61 5.25 13.62 -0.92
C ARG A 61 5.81 12.37 -0.25
N GLY A 62 6.77 11.69 -0.87
CA GLY A 62 7.24 10.36 -0.43
C GLY A 62 6.37 9.21 -0.95
N GLY A 63 5.35 9.50 -1.76
CA GLY A 63 4.44 8.52 -2.38
C GLY A 63 4.96 7.92 -3.68
N GLU A 64 6.13 8.33 -4.15
CA GLU A 64 6.66 8.01 -5.48
C GLU A 64 6.90 6.52 -5.64
N SER A 65 7.45 5.87 -4.60
CA SER A 65 7.69 4.44 -4.60
C SER A 65 6.38 3.63 -4.62
N PHE A 66 5.39 4.07 -3.85
CA PHE A 66 4.03 3.50 -3.90
C PHE A 66 3.31 3.76 -5.24
N ALA A 67 3.64 4.84 -5.94
CA ALA A 67 3.07 5.16 -7.25
C ALA A 67 3.69 4.35 -8.39
N ALA A 68 4.93 3.89 -8.22
CA ALA A 68 5.70 3.14 -9.21
C ALA A 68 5.52 1.62 -9.12
N ALA A 69 5.07 1.14 -7.95
CA ALA A 69 4.74 -0.27 -7.71
C ALA A 69 3.36 -0.65 -8.26
#